data_AF-F8JI21-F1
#
_entry.id   AF-F8JI21-F1
#
_cell.length_a   1.000
_cell.length_b   1.000
_cell.length_c   1.000
_cell.angle_alpha   90.00
_cell.angle_beta   90.00
_cell.angle_gamma   90.00
#
_symmetry.space_group_name_H-M   'P 1'
#
loop_
_entity.id
_entity.type
_entity.pdbx_description
1 polymer ?
#
loop_
_entity_poly.entity_id
_entity_poly.type
_entity_poly.pdbx_seq_one_letter_code
_entity_poly.pdbx_strand_id
1 'polypeptide(L)'
;MVNHHNRAKNGKERAVLVTTSHRGVFFGYAEETAGQTIKLRAARNCLYWPAENKGFMGLAAIGPVRGARVGPSADIELRDITSVVECPDESVKAWEQAPWSR
;
A
#
# COMPACT_ATOMS: atom_id res chain seq x y z
N MET A 1 9.00 21.61 5.56
CA MET A 1 9.23 21.26 4.15
C MET A 1 9.09 19.75 4.03
N VAL A 2 7.96 19.26 3.54
CA VAL A 2 7.83 17.83 3.23
C VAL A 2 8.39 17.67 1.82
N ASN A 3 9.61 17.15 1.72
CA ASN A 3 10.21 16.82 0.42
C ASN A 3 9.37 15.71 -0.21
N HIS A 4 8.56 16.08 -1.20
CA HIS A 4 7.86 15.11 -2.03
C HIS A 4 8.85 14.58 -3.07
N HIS A 5 9.60 13.54 -2.70
CA HIS A 5 10.56 12.88 -3.59
C HIS A 5 9.82 12.07 -4.65
N ASN A 6 9.31 12.73 -5.69
CA ASN A 6 8.75 12.04 -6.84
C ASN A 6 9.88 11.79 -7.87
N ARG A 7 10.49 10.61 -7.83
CA ARG A 7 11.47 10.18 -8.85
C ARG A 7 11.09 8.80 -9.36
N ALA A 8 10.45 8.75 -10.53
CA ALA A 8 10.32 7.53 -11.31
C ALA A 8 11.73 6.97 -11.56
N LYS A 9 12.06 5.85 -10.93
CA LYS A 9 13.30 5.09 -11.17
C LYS A 9 13.00 4.00 -12.18
N ASN A 10 13.61 4.12 -13.36
CA ASN A 10 13.75 3.11 -14.41
C ASN A 10 13.48 1.67 -13.95
N GLY A 11 12.42 1.06 -14.48
CA GLY A 11 12.24 -0.40 -14.57
C GLY A 11 12.31 -1.19 -13.26
N LYS A 12 12.10 -0.54 -12.10
CA LYS A 12 12.00 -1.22 -10.80
C LYS A 12 10.61 -1.05 -10.24
N GLU A 13 10.02 -2.15 -9.80
CA GLU A 13 8.75 -2.16 -9.09
C GLU A 13 8.74 -1.09 -7.97
N ARG A 14 7.63 -0.37 -7.88
CA ARG A 14 7.36 0.69 -6.91
C ARG A 14 6.51 0.12 -5.79
N ALA A 15 6.88 0.41 -4.55
CA ALA A 15 6.05 0.08 -3.40
C ALA A 15 4.91 1.10 -3.29
N VAL A 16 3.68 0.63 -3.45
CA VAL A 16 2.50 1.49 -3.51
C VAL A 16 1.39 1.02 -2.58
N LEU A 17 0.61 1.97 -2.09
CA LEU A 17 -0.68 1.74 -1.48
C LEU A 17 -1.77 2.17 -2.45
N VAL A 18 -2.72 1.28 -2.69
CA VAL A 18 -3.81 1.44 -3.65
C VAL A 18 -5.13 1.41 -2.91
N THR A 19 -6.00 2.37 -3.23
CA THR A 19 -7.41 2.34 -2.80
C THR A 19 -8.33 2.02 -3.97
N THR A 20 -9.46 1.38 -3.70
CA THR A 20 -10.52 1.14 -4.69
C THR A 20 -11.78 1.91 -4.35
N SER A 21 -12.67 2.08 -5.34
CA SER A 21 -14.03 2.62 -5.13
C SER A 21 -14.84 1.83 -4.12
N HIS A 22 -14.49 0.55 -3.93
CA HIS A 22 -15.16 -0.40 -3.03
C HIS A 22 -14.53 -0.41 -1.62
N ARG A 23 -13.84 0.68 -1.25
CA ARG A 23 -13.17 0.87 0.06
C ARG A 23 -12.07 -0.15 0.37
N GLY A 24 -11.55 -0.83 -0.64
CA GLY A 24 -10.39 -1.69 -0.50
C GLY A 24 -9.12 -0.84 -0.30
N VAL A 25 -8.24 -1.29 0.58
CA VAL A 25 -6.90 -0.69 0.81
C VAL A 25 -5.87 -1.80 0.70
N PHE A 26 -4.92 -1.64 -0.20
CA PHE A 26 -3.92 -2.66 -0.51
C PHE A 26 -2.54 -2.03 -0.58
N PHE A 27 -1.56 -2.66 0.04
CA PHE A 27 -0.15 -2.42 -0.23
C PHE A 27 0.36 -3.44 -1.26
N GLY A 28 1.32 -3.10 -2.10
CA GLY A 28 2.02 -4.05 -2.96
C GLY A 28 3.07 -3.39 -3.84
N TYR A 29 3.65 -4.18 -4.74
CA TYR A 29 4.69 -3.74 -5.67
C TYR A 29 4.13 -3.67 -7.11
N ALA A 30 4.30 -2.54 -7.79
CA ALA A 30 3.77 -2.29 -9.14
C ALA A 30 4.83 -1.72 -10.09
N GLU A 31 4.85 -2.18 -11.34
CA GLU A 31 5.66 -1.57 -12.41
C GLU A 31 4.90 -0.44 -13.11
N GLU A 32 3.67 -0.73 -13.55
CA GLU A 32 2.77 0.22 -14.20
C GLU A 32 1.70 0.67 -13.22
N THR A 33 1.44 1.98 -13.19
CA THR A 33 0.54 2.62 -12.22
C THR A 33 -0.48 3.55 -12.89
N ALA A 34 -0.43 3.69 -14.21
CA ALA A 34 -1.41 4.44 -14.98
C ALA A 34 -2.68 3.62 -15.22
N GLY A 35 -3.82 4.30 -15.23
CA GLY A 35 -5.12 3.71 -15.58
C GLY A 35 -6.00 3.35 -14.38
N GLN A 36 -7.02 2.53 -14.63
CA GLN A 36 -8.04 2.12 -13.64
C GLN A 36 -7.84 0.70 -13.11
N THR A 37 -6.83 -0.01 -13.63
CA THR A 37 -6.44 -1.34 -13.20
C THR A 37 -4.96 -1.35 -12.86
N ILE A 38 -4.56 -2.18 -11.91
CA ILE A 38 -3.16 -2.29 -11.48
C ILE A 38 -2.84 -3.70 -11.02
N LYS A 39 -1.67 -4.20 -11.41
CA LYS A 39 -1.13 -5.47 -10.93
C LYS A 39 -0.21 -5.20 -9.75
N LEU A 40 -0.45 -5.90 -8.65
CA LEU A 40 0.35 -5.80 -7.44
C LEU A 40 0.97 -7.16 -7.11
N ARG A 41 2.30 -7.21 -7.07
CA ARG A 41 3.03 -8.34 -6.49
C ARG A 41 3.08 -8.23 -4.97
N ALA A 42 3.02 -9.36 -4.29
CA ALA A 42 3.06 -9.50 -2.84
C ALA A 42 2.07 -8.57 -2.13
N ALA A 43 0.89 -8.41 -2.72
CA ALA A 43 -0.11 -7.48 -2.24
C ALA A 43 -0.68 -7.93 -0.90
N ARG A 44 -0.94 -6.96 -0.02
CA ARG A 44 -1.48 -7.17 1.32
C ARG A 44 -2.69 -6.28 1.51
N ASN A 45 -3.82 -6.87 1.87
CA ASN A 45 -5.04 -6.11 2.16
C ASN A 45 -5.04 -5.60 3.61
N CYS A 46 -5.35 -4.31 3.81
CA CYS A 46 -5.67 -3.75 5.11
C CYS A 46 -7.16 -3.94 5.40
N LEU A 47 -7.49 -4.78 6.36
CA LEU A 47 -8.87 -4.98 6.80
C LEU A 47 -9.30 -3.96 7.86
N TYR A 48 -8.33 -3.49 8.65
CA TYR A 48 -8.54 -2.54 9.72
C TYR A 48 -7.25 -1.80 10.06
N TRP A 49 -7.36 -0.53 10.42
CA TRP A 49 -6.27 0.24 11.00
C TRP A 49 -6.79 1.14 12.13
N PRO A 50 -6.04 1.31 13.23
CA PRO A 50 -6.41 2.20 14.33
C PRO A 50 -6.29 3.68 13.93
N ALA A 51 -6.86 4.57 14.75
CA ALA A 51 -6.80 6.02 14.55
C ALA A 51 -5.36 6.59 14.51
N GLU A 52 -4.40 5.90 15.15
CA GLU A 52 -2.97 6.24 15.12
C GLU A 52 -2.38 6.23 13.70
N ASN A 53 -2.92 5.40 12.80
CA ASN A 53 -2.56 5.44 11.38
C ASN A 53 -3.03 6.72 10.67
N LYS A 54 -3.96 7.50 11.24
CA LYS A 54 -4.49 8.74 10.64
C LYS A 54 -5.02 8.55 9.20
N GLY A 55 -5.64 7.39 8.94
CA GLY A 55 -6.22 7.03 7.65
C GLY A 55 -5.24 6.33 6.68
N PHE A 56 -5.68 6.09 5.45
CA PHE A 56 -4.88 5.36 4.46
C PHE A 56 -3.61 6.12 4.04
N MET A 57 -3.61 7.45 4.14
CA MET A 57 -2.41 8.26 3.88
C MET A 57 -1.31 8.01 4.91
N GLY A 58 -1.65 7.78 6.19
CA GLY A 58 -0.64 7.38 7.16
C GLY A 58 -0.25 5.90 7.04
N LEU A 59 -1.14 5.01 6.58
CA LEU A 59 -0.73 3.67 6.15
C LEU A 59 0.30 3.70 5.01
N ALA A 60 0.18 4.63 4.07
CA ALA A 60 1.18 4.81 3.02
C ALA A 60 2.47 5.40 3.58
N ALA A 61 2.39 6.43 4.43
CA ALA A 61 3.56 7.14 4.95
C ALA A 61 4.39 6.33 5.96
N ILE A 62 3.74 5.71 6.96
CA ILE A 62 4.43 5.04 8.09
C ILE A 62 4.14 3.54 8.17
N GLY A 63 3.26 3.02 7.33
CA GLY A 63 2.86 1.61 7.37
C GLY A 63 1.83 1.28 8.46
N PRO A 64 1.39 0.01 8.55
CA PRO A 64 0.47 -0.44 9.60
C PRO A 64 1.12 -0.34 10.98
N VAL A 65 0.39 0.21 11.95
CA VAL A 65 0.83 0.27 13.35
C VAL A 65 0.21 -0.86 14.19
N ARG A 66 0.59 -0.95 15.46
CA ARG A 66 0.05 -1.95 16.39
C ARG A 66 -1.48 -1.91 16.40
N GLY A 67 -2.10 -3.07 16.18
CA GLY A 67 -3.55 -3.24 16.16
C GLY A 67 -4.18 -3.14 14.76
N ALA A 68 -3.41 -2.75 13.73
CA ALA A 68 -3.85 -2.93 12.35
C ALA A 68 -3.99 -4.42 12.03
N ARG A 69 -4.95 -4.76 11.15
CA ARG A 69 -5.19 -6.13 10.69
C ARG A 69 -4.87 -6.21 9.21
N VAL A 70 -3.70 -6.73 8.90
CA VAL A 70 -3.21 -6.89 7.53
C VAL A 70 -3.21 -8.38 7.15
N GLY A 71 -3.75 -8.67 5.98
CA GLY A 71 -3.85 -10.03 5.44
C GLY A 71 -2.50 -10.60 4.97
N PRO A 72 -2.48 -11.90 4.61
CA PRO A 72 -1.31 -12.52 3.97
C PRO A 72 -1.01 -11.88 2.62
N SER A 73 0.20 -12.09 2.11
CA SER A 73 0.60 -11.62 0.78
C SER A 73 0.02 -12.49 -0.33
N ALA A 74 -0.47 -11.88 -1.40
CA ALA A 74 -0.86 -12.54 -2.64
C ALA A 74 -0.60 -11.64 -3.85
N ASP A 75 -0.31 -12.21 -5.01
CA ASP A 75 -0.26 -11.45 -6.26
C ASP A 75 -1.68 -11.25 -6.79
N ILE A 76 -2.04 -10.00 -7.09
CA ILE A 76 -3.41 -9.64 -7.47
C ILE A 76 -3.45 -8.66 -8.63
N GLU A 77 -4.60 -8.61 -9.29
CA GLU A 77 -4.98 -7.53 -10.20
C GLU A 77 -6.19 -6.79 -9.62
N LEU A 78 -6.04 -5.50 -9.35
CA LEU A 78 -7.10 -4.64 -8.85
C LEU A 78 -7.76 -3.89 -10.01
N ARG A 79 -9.07 -3.64 -9.85
CA ARG A 79 -9.90 -2.82 -10.74
C ARG A 79 -10.63 -1.76 -9.92
N ASP A 80 -11.16 -0.75 -10.61
CA ASP A 80 -11.83 0.41 -10.00
C ASP A 80 -10.93 1.11 -8.96
N ILE A 81 -9.65 1.27 -9.28
CA ILE A 81 -8.71 1.97 -8.38
C ILE A 81 -8.98 3.47 -8.39
N THR A 82 -8.88 4.08 -7.21
CA THR A 82 -9.15 5.50 -6.98
C THR A 82 -7.91 6.28 -6.57
N SER A 83 -6.89 5.60 -6.04
CA SER A 83 -5.60 6.21 -5.76
C SER A 83 -4.45 5.19 -5.81
N VAL A 84 -3.26 5.70 -6.14
CA VAL A 84 -1.98 5.01 -6.01
C VAL A 84 -1.06 5.96 -5.24
N VAL A 85 -0.55 5.53 -4.10
CA VAL A 85 0.24 6.35 -3.17
C VAL A 85 1.58 5.68 -2.94
N GLU A 86 2.69 6.40 -3.09
CA GLU A 86 4.02 5.85 -2.82
C GLU A 86 4.22 5.53 -1.34
N CYS A 87 4.88 4.40 -1.06
CA CYS A 87 5.28 4.00 0.28
C CYS A 87 6.80 4.13 0.44
N PRO A 88 7.31 4.91 1.40
CA PRO A 88 8.73 4.94 1.71
C PRO A 88 9.20 3.64 2.39
N ASP A 89 10.51 3.42 2.44
CA ASP A 89 11.14 2.19 2.96
C ASP A 89 10.68 1.82 4.39
N GLU A 90 10.37 2.80 5.24
CA GLU A 90 9.88 2.54 6.60
C GLU A 90 8.47 1.92 6.60
N SER A 91 7.58 2.43 5.75
CA SER A 91 6.23 1.91 5.56
C SER A 91 6.28 0.49 4.98
N VAL A 92 7.14 0.28 3.98
CA VAL A 92 7.37 -1.04 3.36
C VAL A 92 7.74 -2.09 4.39
N LYS A 93 8.71 -1.79 5.26
CA LYS A 93 9.14 -2.71 6.32
C LYS A 93 7.99 -3.09 7.26
N ALA A 94 7.17 -2.11 7.64
CA ALA A 94 6.01 -2.36 8.49
C ALA A 94 4.98 -3.26 7.78
N TRP A 95 4.67 -3.00 6.51
CA TRP A 95 3.76 -3.82 5.72
C TRP A 95 4.22 -5.28 5.58
N GLU A 96 5.51 -5.50 5.36
CA GLU A 96 6.09 -6.84 5.20
C GLU A 96 6.07 -7.65 6.49
N GLN A 97 6.13 -6.99 7.65
CA GLN A 97 6.10 -7.60 8.98
C GLN A 97 4.68 -7.81 9.54
N ALA A 98 3.65 -7.26 8.89
CA ALA A 98 2.32 -7.13 9.48
C ALA A 98 1.27 -8.24 9.25
N PRO A 99 1.53 -9.46 8.71
CA PRO A 99 0.47 -10.47 8.69
C PRO A 99 -0.12 -10.65 10.10
N TRP A 100 -1.43 -10.45 10.22
CA TRP A 100 -2.11 -10.59 11.51
C TRP A 100 -2.10 -12.07 11.92
N SER A 101 -1.42 -12.40 13.02
CA SER A 101 -1.56 -13.69 13.69
C SER A 101 -2.89 -13.74 14.42
N ARG A 102 -3.68 -14.80 14.19
CA ARG A 102 -4.97 -15.04 14.85
C ARG A 102 -4.91 -14.84 16.36
#